data_AF-A0A350IBK9-F1
#
_entry.id   AF-A0A350IBK9-F1
#
_cell.length_a   1.000
_cell.length_b   1.000
_cell.length_c   1.000
_cell.angle_alpha   90.00
_cell.angle_beta   90.00
_cell.angle_gamma   90.00
#
_symmetry.space_group_name_H-M   'P 1'
#
loop_
_entity.id
_entity.type
_entity.pdbx_description
1 polymer ?
#
loop_
_entity_poly.entity_id
_entity_poly.type
_entity_poly.pdbx_seq_one_letter_code
_entity_poly.pdbx_strand_id
1 'polypeptide(L)'
;MKAVLSNRIFMECTPEHRKVLSDELTYKIPSQNPNDPPQIIKNLQRVRENLVSIPIGRTDLIPDGYEIVEKRLNIPADFPKFAFELRQSQQDVYDNLNDNCIINAWVSWGKTFTGLAIAGKLGQKTLVVTHTVPLRNQWAKEV
;
A
#
# COMPACT_ATOMS: atom_id res chain seq x y z
N MET A 1 -2.43 -23.40 6.92
CA MET A 1 -2.61 -22.15 7.68
C MET A 1 -3.24 -21.12 6.77
N LYS A 2 -3.89 -20.10 7.32
CA LYS A 2 -4.68 -19.13 6.56
C LYS A 2 -4.15 -17.71 6.76
N ALA A 3 -4.14 -16.93 5.67
CA ALA A 3 -3.90 -15.50 5.67
C ALA A 3 -5.15 -14.77 5.19
N VAL A 4 -5.72 -13.93 6.04
CA VAL A 4 -6.90 -13.11 5.74
C VAL A 4 -6.45 -11.71 5.37
N LEU A 5 -6.72 -11.29 4.14
CA LEU A 5 -6.50 -9.94 3.67
C LEU A 5 -7.70 -9.06 4.04
N SER A 6 -7.46 -7.99 4.79
CA SER A 6 -8.45 -6.97 5.13
C SER A 6 -7.73 -5.60 5.14
N ASN A 7 -8.01 -4.71 6.09
CA ASN A 7 -7.22 -3.47 6.29
C ASN A 7 -5.76 -3.77 6.66
N ARG A 8 -5.53 -4.96 7.21
CA ARG A 8 -4.23 -5.55 7.52
C ARG A 8 -4.27 -7.02 7.11
N ILE A 9 -3.12 -7.67 7.06
CA ILE A 9 -3.03 -9.13 6.86
C ILE A 9 -3.11 -9.76 8.24
N PHE A 10 -4.06 -10.68 8.43
CA PHE A 10 -4.16 -11.49 9.64
C PHE A 10 -3.81 -12.92 9.30
N MET A 11 -2.78 -13.49 9.91
CA MET A 11 -2.37 -14.86 9.58
C MET A 11 -1.91 -15.63 10.79
N GLU A 12 -2.18 -16.93 10.74
CA GLU A 12 -1.65 -17.85 11.74
C GLU A 12 -0.13 -17.94 11.58
N CYS A 13 0.62 -18.08 12.67
CA CYS A 13 2.07 -18.22 12.57
C CYS A 13 2.61 -19.10 13.70
N THR A 14 3.65 -19.86 13.40
CA THR A 14 4.44 -20.55 14.43
C THR A 14 5.31 -19.55 15.19
N PRO A 15 5.80 -19.88 16.41
CA PRO A 15 6.72 -19.03 17.16
C PRO A 15 7.98 -18.65 16.36
N GLU A 16 8.51 -19.58 15.56
CA GLU A 16 9.70 -19.39 14.73
C GLU A 16 9.42 -18.38 13.62
N HIS A 17 8.33 -18.56 12.89
CA HIS A 17 7.96 -17.63 11.82
C HIS A 17 7.61 -16.24 12.38
N ARG A 18 6.99 -16.18 13.56
CA ARG A 18 6.72 -14.92 14.25
C ARG A 18 8.00 -14.14 14.57
N LYS A 19 9.10 -14.83 14.88
CA LYS A 19 10.40 -14.19 15.08
C LYS A 19 10.91 -13.57 13.78
N VAL A 20 10.83 -14.29 12.67
CA VAL A 20 11.19 -13.76 11.34
C VAL A 20 10.38 -12.50 11.01
N LEU A 21 9.05 -12.56 11.16
CA LEU A 21 8.17 -11.40 10.94
C LEU A 21 8.47 -10.23 11.89
N SER A 22 8.88 -10.53 13.12
CA SER A 22 9.25 -9.52 14.10
C SER A 22 10.47 -8.75 13.63
N ASP A 23 11.47 -9.45 13.12
CA ASP A 23 12.73 -8.84 12.69
C ASP A 23 12.51 -8.04 11.39
N GLU A 24 11.81 -8.61 10.41
CA GLU A 24 11.46 -7.97 9.12
C GLU A 24 10.58 -6.71 9.23
N LEU A 25 9.80 -6.62 10.30
CA LEU A 25 8.85 -5.52 10.53
C LEU A 25 9.28 -4.60 11.69
N THR A 26 10.53 -4.71 12.13
CA THR A 26 11.14 -3.79 13.11
C THR A 26 12.09 -2.84 12.40
N TYR A 27 11.78 -1.56 12.47
CA TYR A 27 12.55 -0.48 11.85
C TYR A 27 13.23 0.35 12.93
N LYS A 28 14.52 0.60 12.72
CA LYS A 28 15.32 1.50 13.56
C LYS A 28 15.55 2.79 12.80
N ILE A 29 14.90 3.85 13.24
CA ILE A 29 14.97 5.17 12.63
C ILE A 29 15.96 6.01 13.44
N PRO A 30 17.05 6.52 12.83
CA PRO A 30 17.99 7.38 13.53
C PRO A 30 17.31 8.70 13.93
N SER A 31 17.65 9.19 15.12
CA SER A 31 17.30 10.53 15.58
C SER A 31 18.08 11.59 14.79
N GLN A 32 17.55 12.82 14.72
CA GLN A 32 18.27 13.96 14.12
C GLN A 32 19.56 14.27 14.88
N ASN A 33 19.51 14.22 16.22
CA ASN A 33 20.66 14.32 17.08
C ASN A 33 21.27 12.91 17.28
N PRO A 34 22.54 12.68 16.88
CA PRO A 34 23.19 11.36 17.01
C PRO A 34 23.29 10.83 18.43
N ASN A 35 23.22 11.72 19.43
CA ASN A 35 23.29 11.34 20.85
C ASN A 35 21.94 10.89 21.42
N ASP A 36 20.84 11.20 20.74
CA ASP A 36 19.51 10.78 21.17
C ASP A 36 19.28 9.31 20.81
N PRO A 37 18.47 8.57 21.60
CA PRO A 37 18.14 7.21 21.26
C PRO A 37 17.35 7.15 19.94
N PRO A 38 17.61 6.13 19.10
CA PRO A 38 16.87 5.95 17.84
C PRO A 38 15.43 5.54 18.13
N GLN A 39 14.52 5.93 17.24
CA GLN A 39 13.13 5.50 17.31
C GLN A 39 12.99 4.08 16.75
N ILE A 40 12.41 3.18 17.55
CA ILE A 40 12.09 1.82 17.10
C ILE A 40 10.61 1.74 16.76
N ILE A 41 10.29 1.39 15.51
CA ILE A 41 8.92 1.16 15.04
C ILE A 41 8.77 -0.33 14.74
N LYS A 42 7.80 -0.98 15.37
CA LYS A 42 7.45 -2.38 15.11
C LYS A 42 6.04 -2.48 14.54
N ASN A 43 5.94 -2.88 13.28
CA ASN A 43 4.67 -2.97 12.56
C ASN A 43 3.97 -4.32 12.71
N LEU A 44 4.64 -5.32 13.30
CA LEU A 44 4.03 -6.59 13.69
C LEU A 44 3.19 -6.42 14.96
N GLN A 45 1.91 -6.76 14.87
CA GLN A 45 1.00 -6.81 16.01
C GLN A 45 0.68 -8.26 16.38
N ARG A 46 0.80 -8.62 17.66
CA ARG A 46 0.32 -9.91 18.17
C ARG A 46 -1.16 -9.80 18.51
N VAL A 47 -2.01 -10.62 17.88
CA VAL A 47 -3.45 -10.68 18.20
C VAL A 47 -3.69 -11.72 19.29
N ARG A 48 -3.12 -12.91 19.12
CA ARG A 48 -3.03 -13.96 20.15
C ARG A 48 -1.75 -14.78 19.93
N GLU A 49 -1.58 -15.89 20.62
CA GLU A 49 -0.32 -16.66 20.60
C GLU A 49 0.15 -17.07 19.20
N ASN A 50 -0.78 -17.60 18.41
CA ASN A 50 -0.57 -18.17 17.09
C ASN A 50 -1.18 -17.33 15.96
N LEU A 51 -1.58 -16.08 16.22
CA LEU A 51 -2.21 -15.19 15.23
C LEU A 51 -1.58 -13.79 15.32
N VAL A 52 -1.09 -13.30 14.19
CA VAL A 52 -0.46 -11.99 14.07
C VAL A 52 -1.17 -11.14 13.04
N SER A 53 -0.90 -9.84 13.10
CA SER A 53 -1.33 -8.87 12.11
C SER A 53 -0.16 -8.05 11.58
N ILE A 54 0.00 -8.03 10.26
CA ILE A 54 1.07 -7.29 9.54
C ILE A 54 0.46 -6.27 8.54
N PRO A 55 1.23 -5.28 8.07
CA PRO A 55 0.73 -4.31 7.09
C PRO A 55 0.22 -4.96 5.80
N ILE A 56 -0.85 -4.39 5.21
CA ILE A 56 -1.47 -4.93 3.99
C ILE A 56 -0.55 -4.95 2.77
N GLY A 57 0.38 -3.99 2.67
CA GLY A 57 1.37 -3.93 1.60
C GLY A 57 2.50 -4.95 1.72
N ARG A 58 2.49 -5.82 2.75
CA ARG A 58 3.52 -6.83 2.97
C ARG A 58 3.03 -8.25 2.66
N THR A 59 2.32 -8.41 1.54
CA THR A 59 1.88 -9.73 1.06
C THR A 59 3.06 -10.64 0.71
N ASP A 60 4.23 -10.07 0.44
CA ASP A 60 5.52 -10.78 0.28
C ASP A 60 5.93 -11.60 1.51
N LEU A 61 5.43 -11.24 2.70
CA LEU A 61 5.73 -11.96 3.94
C LEU A 61 4.76 -13.11 4.24
N ILE A 62 3.77 -13.36 3.37
CA ILE A 62 2.88 -14.51 3.51
C ILE A 62 3.63 -15.76 3.01
N PRO A 63 3.79 -16.82 3.81
CA PRO A 63 4.50 -18.02 3.37
C PRO A 63 3.78 -18.76 2.24
N ASP A 64 4.57 -19.39 1.37
CA ASP A 64 4.08 -20.28 0.33
C ASP A 64 3.24 -21.41 0.93
N GLY A 65 2.04 -21.63 0.38
CA GLY A 65 1.09 -22.64 0.86
C GLY A 65 0.05 -22.15 1.88
N TYR A 66 0.05 -20.87 2.24
CA TYR A 66 -1.08 -20.29 2.98
C TYR A 66 -2.30 -20.14 2.07
N GLU A 67 -3.46 -20.49 2.61
CA GLU A 67 -4.73 -20.15 1.98
C GLU A 67 -4.96 -18.65 2.14
N ILE A 68 -4.99 -17.92 1.02
CA ILE A 68 -5.30 -16.49 1.00
C ILE A 68 -6.81 -16.31 0.96
N VAL A 69 -7.34 -15.59 1.95
CA VAL A 69 -8.77 -15.27 2.03
C VAL A 69 -8.97 -13.78 1.95
N GLU A 70 -9.58 -13.37 0.84
CA GLU A 70 -9.89 -11.98 0.56
C GLU A 70 -11.13 -11.52 1.35
N LYS A 71 -10.96 -10.48 2.17
CA LYS A 71 -12.03 -9.82 2.93
C LYS A 71 -11.95 -8.30 2.83
N ARG A 72 -11.15 -7.75 1.92
CA ARG A 72 -11.15 -6.32 1.62
C ARG A 72 -12.49 -5.92 1.00
N LEU A 73 -12.92 -4.71 1.33
CA LEU A 73 -14.16 -4.17 0.82
C LEU A 73 -13.94 -3.61 -0.59
N ASN A 74 -14.70 -4.11 -1.55
CA ASN A 74 -14.78 -3.54 -2.89
C ASN A 74 -16.03 -2.65 -2.99
N ILE A 75 -15.80 -1.36 -3.21
CA ILE A 75 -16.85 -0.35 -3.45
C ILE A 75 -16.68 0.10 -4.90
N PRO A 76 -17.25 -0.63 -5.88
CA PRO A 76 -17.12 -0.26 -7.28
C PRO A 76 -17.74 1.12 -7.51
N ALA A 77 -17.09 1.90 -8.37
CA ALA A 77 -17.55 3.21 -8.80
C ALA A 77 -17.35 3.34 -10.31
N ASP A 78 -18.29 4.01 -10.97
CA ASP A 78 -18.19 4.31 -12.39
C ASP A 78 -17.31 5.54 -12.59
N PHE A 79 -16.36 5.45 -13.51
CA PHE A 79 -15.42 6.53 -13.84
C PHE A 79 -15.56 6.88 -15.32
N PRO A 80 -15.42 8.16 -15.68
CA PRO A 80 -15.33 8.53 -17.09
C PRO A 80 -14.11 7.86 -17.73
N LYS A 81 -14.20 7.58 -19.03
CA LYS A 81 -13.05 7.09 -19.78
C LYS A 81 -11.93 8.13 -19.73
N PHE A 82 -10.73 7.70 -19.32
CA PHE A 82 -9.56 8.56 -19.32
C PHE A 82 -9.29 9.10 -20.72
N ALA A 83 -9.20 10.43 -20.84
CA ALA A 83 -9.24 11.13 -22.13
C ALA A 83 -7.87 11.26 -22.82
N PHE A 84 -6.77 11.07 -22.08
CA PHE A 84 -5.42 11.30 -22.58
C PHE A 84 -4.68 10.00 -22.82
N GLU A 85 -3.61 10.06 -23.61
CA GLU A 85 -2.67 8.96 -23.74
C GLU A 85 -1.58 9.07 -22.67
N LEU A 86 -1.31 7.95 -22.00
CA LEU A 86 -0.20 7.85 -21.06
C LEU A 86 1.13 7.76 -21.83
N ARG A 87 2.15 8.46 -21.32
CA ARG A 87 3.53 8.29 -21.80
C ARG A 87 3.98 6.86 -21.49
N GLN A 88 4.93 6.32 -22.25
CA GLN A 88 5.42 4.95 -22.05
C GLN A 88 5.74 4.63 -20.59
N SER A 89 6.50 5.50 -19.91
CA SER A 89 6.86 5.27 -18.51
C SER A 89 5.67 5.28 -17.54
N GLN A 90 4.59 5.98 -17.87
CA GLN A 90 3.34 5.96 -17.11
C GLN A 90 2.52 4.71 -17.43
N GLN A 91 2.50 4.31 -18.70
CA GLN A 91 1.82 3.11 -19.19
C GLN A 91 2.40 1.85 -18.55
N ASP A 92 3.73 1.74 -18.47
CA ASP A 92 4.40 0.61 -17.83
C ASP A 92 3.97 0.45 -16.36
N VAL A 93 3.84 1.56 -15.62
CA VAL A 93 3.35 1.53 -14.23
C VAL A 93 1.87 1.19 -14.19
N TYR A 94 1.07 1.81 -15.06
CA TYR A 94 -0.37 1.57 -15.15
C TYR A 94 -0.67 0.09 -15.42
N ASP A 95 0.04 -0.56 -16.33
CA ASP A 95 -0.19 -1.96 -16.70
C ASP A 95 0.20 -2.92 -15.59
N ASN A 96 1.35 -2.68 -14.94
CA ASN A 96 1.86 -3.54 -13.87
C ASN A 96 1.13 -3.38 -12.53
N LEU A 97 0.47 -2.24 -12.28
CA LEU A 97 -0.22 -1.98 -11.02
C LEU A 97 -1.58 -2.68 -10.98
N ASN A 98 -1.72 -3.66 -10.08
CA ASN A 98 -2.98 -4.36 -9.85
C ASN A 98 -3.51 -4.21 -8.42
N ASP A 99 -2.70 -3.68 -7.50
CA ASP A 99 -3.02 -3.51 -6.08
C ASP A 99 -2.08 -2.44 -5.46
N ASN A 100 -1.93 -2.46 -4.13
CA ASN A 100 -1.03 -1.59 -3.37
C ASN A 100 0.38 -1.52 -3.96
N CYS A 101 0.88 -0.30 -4.19
CA CYS A 101 2.26 -0.09 -4.60
C CYS A 101 2.78 1.27 -4.13
N ILE A 102 4.11 1.44 -4.23
CA ILE A 102 4.77 2.74 -4.10
C ILE A 102 5.35 3.09 -5.46
N ILE A 103 4.88 4.20 -6.03
CA ILE A 103 5.37 4.70 -7.32
C ILE A 103 6.47 5.73 -7.04
N ASN A 104 7.71 5.39 -7.37
CA ASN A 104 8.82 6.34 -7.32
C ASN A 104 8.84 7.18 -8.62
N ALA A 105 8.32 8.40 -8.57
CA ALA A 105 8.18 9.28 -9.73
C ALA A 105 8.79 10.67 -9.50
N TRP A 106 9.53 11.16 -10.50
CA TRP A 106 10.13 12.49 -10.46
C TRP A 106 9.09 13.64 -10.63
N VAL A 107 9.52 14.87 -10.39
CA VAL A 107 8.71 16.07 -10.63
C VAL A 107 8.43 16.19 -12.13
N SER A 108 7.22 16.58 -12.55
CA SER A 108 6.81 16.64 -13.97
C SER A 108 6.62 15.29 -14.69
N TRP A 109 6.69 14.16 -13.97
CA TRP A 109 6.34 12.85 -14.53
C TRP A 109 4.86 12.72 -14.94
N GLY A 110 3.97 13.57 -14.41
CA GLY A 110 2.52 13.50 -14.68
C GLY A 110 1.71 12.71 -13.65
N LYS A 111 2.12 12.78 -12.37
CA LYS A 111 1.52 12.04 -11.24
C LYS A 111 0.00 12.15 -11.15
N THR A 112 -0.56 13.33 -11.43
CA THR A 112 -2.01 13.56 -11.40
C THR A 112 -2.73 12.70 -12.44
N PHE A 113 -2.34 12.82 -13.71
CA PHE A 113 -2.95 12.07 -14.81
C PHE A 113 -2.76 10.56 -14.64
N THR A 114 -1.56 10.11 -14.26
CA THR A 114 -1.35 8.68 -13.99
C THR A 114 -2.22 8.18 -12.83
N GLY A 115 -2.36 8.96 -11.76
CA GLY A 115 -3.22 8.62 -10.63
C GLY A 115 -4.71 8.54 -11.00
N LEU A 116 -5.19 9.44 -11.85
CA LEU A 116 -6.56 9.41 -12.37
C LEU A 116 -6.79 8.19 -13.28
N ALA A 117 -5.84 7.88 -14.16
CA ALA A 117 -5.89 6.68 -14.98
C ALA A 117 -5.95 5.42 -14.11
N ILE A 118 -5.09 5.30 -13.09
CA ILE A 118 -5.09 4.19 -12.13
C ILE A 118 -6.43 4.10 -11.37
N ALA A 119 -6.99 5.23 -10.94
CA ALA A 119 -8.31 5.25 -10.28
C ALA A 119 -9.40 4.67 -11.19
N GLY A 120 -9.40 5.05 -12.47
CA GLY A 120 -10.28 4.48 -13.49
C GLY A 120 -10.04 2.98 -13.72
N LYS A 121 -8.77 2.54 -13.77
CA LYS A 121 -8.41 1.11 -13.90
C LYS A 121 -8.95 0.26 -12.75
N LEU A 122 -8.75 0.72 -11.52
CA LEU A 122 -9.17 -0.01 -10.32
C LEU A 122 -10.69 0.04 -10.14
N GLY A 123 -11.36 1.09 -10.63
CA GLY A 123 -12.81 1.20 -10.64
C GLY A 123 -13.43 1.19 -9.24
N GLN A 124 -12.69 1.65 -8.23
CA GLN A 124 -13.13 1.72 -6.83
C GLN A 124 -13.34 3.17 -6.42
N LYS A 125 -14.27 3.41 -5.48
CA LYS A 125 -14.43 4.74 -4.87
C LYS A 125 -13.08 5.21 -4.31
N THR A 126 -12.51 6.23 -4.93
CA THR A 126 -11.12 6.64 -4.70
C THR A 126 -11.03 7.85 -3.79
N LEU A 127 -10.14 7.80 -2.79
CA LEU A 127 -9.75 8.93 -1.95
C LEU A 127 -8.33 9.37 -2.34
N VAL A 128 -8.20 10.62 -2.78
CA VAL A 128 -6.90 11.26 -3.04
C VAL A 128 -6.53 12.16 -1.86
N VAL A 129 -5.33 11.97 -1.31
CA VAL A 129 -4.80 12.78 -0.21
C VAL A 129 -3.59 13.57 -0.71
N THR A 130 -3.59 14.88 -0.48
CA THR A 130 -2.53 15.80 -0.89
C THR A 130 -2.00 16.60 0.30
N HIS A 131 -0.75 17.07 0.23
CA HIS A 131 -0.12 17.84 1.31
C HIS A 131 -0.75 19.21 1.59
N THR A 132 -1.37 19.85 0.58
CA THR A 132 -1.87 21.22 0.72
C THR A 132 -3.24 21.39 0.03
N VAL A 133 -4.01 22.37 0.50
CA VAL A 133 -5.31 22.73 -0.10
C VAL A 133 -5.21 23.17 -1.56
N PRO A 134 -4.21 23.97 -1.99
CA PRO A 134 -4.04 24.30 -3.40
C PRO A 134 -3.81 23.07 -4.29
N LEU A 135 -3.02 22.08 -3.85
CA LEU A 135 -2.83 20.84 -4.60
C LEU A 135 -4.13 20.05 -4.73
N ARG A 136 -4.90 19.93 -3.64
CA ARG A 136 -6.25 19.32 -3.70
C ARG A 136 -7.13 20.02 -4.74
N ASN A 137 -7.14 21.35 -4.76
CA ASN A 137 -7.92 22.12 -5.72
C ASN A 137 -7.44 21.94 -7.16
N GLN A 138 -6.14 21.73 -7.38
CA GLN A 138 -5.60 21.37 -8.69
C GLN A 138 -6.13 20.00 -9.14
N TRP A 139 -6.06 18.99 -8.27
CA TRP A 139 -6.62 17.66 -8.57
C TRP A 139 -8.12 17.73 -8.89
N ALA A 140 -8.89 18.48 -8.11
CA ALA A 140 -10.34 18.59 -8.29
C ALA A 140 -10.76 19.24 -9.62
N LYS A 141 -9.86 19.94 -10.32
CA LYS A 141 -10.13 20.49 -11.66
C LYS A 141 -9.91 19.48 -12.79
N GLU A 142 -9.12 18.44 -12.52
CA GLU A 142 -8.77 17.39 -13.50
C GLU A 142 -9.66 16.15 -13.38
N VAL A 143 -10.42 16.02 -12.27
CA VAL A 143 -11.47 15.00 -12.03
C VAL A 143 -12.75 15.42 -12.72
#